data_AF-A0A4Q6DZW1-F1
#
_entry.id   AF-A0A4Q6DZW1-F1
#
_cell.length_a   1.000
_cell.length_b   1.000
_cell.length_c   1.000
_cell.angle_alpha   90.00
_cell.angle_beta   90.00
_cell.angle_gamma   90.00
#
_symmetry.space_group_name_H-M   'P 1'
#
loop_
_entity.id
_entity.type
_entity.pdbx_description
1 polymer ?
#
loop_
_entity_poly.entity_id
_entity_poly.type
_entity_poly.pdbx_seq_one_letter_code
_entity_poly.pdbx_strand_id
1 'polypeptide(L)'
;MINFSYERARDVSGALKGQASKPGAKFIGGGTNLLDLMKEGTENPPHLVDVNKLPLKAVTERADGGLSIGALVSNAALAEHPAILARYPLVSQALLAGASPQLRNMATVGGNLLQRTRCYYFYDAATACNKRCPGSGCDAKEGQNRIHAILGASEACIATHPSDFCVALAALEATVKVEGPRGKREIPFADFHRLPGENPEKDT
;
A
#
# COMPACT_ATOMS: atom_id res chain seq x y z
N MET A 1 15.07 14.35 2.45
CA MET A 1 13.69 14.62 2.01
C MET A 1 13.65 15.92 1.23
N ILE A 2 12.98 15.94 0.07
CA ILE A 2 12.80 17.16 -0.74
C ILE A 2 11.73 18.10 -0.14
N ASN A 3 11.69 19.35 -0.59
CA ASN A 3 10.54 20.22 -0.34
C ASN A 3 9.31 19.73 -1.13
N PHE A 4 8.14 19.81 -0.52
CA PHE A 4 6.87 19.44 -1.16
C PHE A 4 5.75 20.39 -0.71
N SER A 5 4.75 20.55 -1.57
CA SER A 5 3.50 21.23 -1.20
C SER A 5 2.51 20.24 -0.59
N TYR A 6 1.61 20.72 0.27
CA TYR A 6 0.64 19.88 0.97
C TYR A 6 -0.77 20.45 0.83
N GLU A 7 -1.74 19.59 0.51
CA GLU A 7 -3.16 19.94 0.40
C GLU A 7 -4.00 18.95 1.21
N ARG A 8 -5.06 19.44 1.86
CA ARG A 8 -6.07 18.60 2.52
C ARG A 8 -7.30 18.48 1.64
N ALA A 9 -7.62 17.26 1.22
CA ALA A 9 -8.82 17.00 0.45
C ALA A 9 -10.08 17.07 1.34
N ARG A 10 -11.16 17.65 0.80
CA ARG A 10 -12.46 17.78 1.49
C ARG A 10 -13.43 16.65 1.15
N ASP A 11 -13.29 16.11 -0.06
CA ASP A 11 -14.07 14.98 -0.58
C ASP A 11 -13.22 14.18 -1.57
N VAL A 12 -13.73 13.03 -2.03
CA VAL A 12 -13.02 12.13 -2.95
C VAL A 12 -12.70 12.81 -4.28
N SER A 13 -13.64 13.59 -4.83
CA SER A 13 -13.42 14.34 -6.08
C SER A 13 -12.31 15.38 -5.92
N GLY A 14 -12.28 16.10 -4.80
CA GLY A 14 -11.22 17.05 -4.46
C GLY A 14 -9.86 16.36 -4.33
N ALA A 15 -9.80 15.18 -3.69
CA ALA A 15 -8.57 14.40 -3.62
C ALA A 15 -8.05 14.01 -5.02
N LEU A 16 -8.93 13.48 -5.88
CA LEU A 16 -8.58 13.09 -7.24
C LEU A 16 -8.12 14.28 -8.08
N LYS A 17 -8.80 15.44 -7.96
CA LYS A 17 -8.39 16.68 -8.62
C LYS A 17 -7.03 17.17 -8.14
N GLY A 18 -6.81 17.21 -6.82
CA GLY A 18 -5.53 17.61 -6.24
C GLY A 18 -4.38 16.73 -6.74
N GLN A 19 -4.58 15.41 -6.77
CA GLN A 19 -3.58 14.47 -7.26
C GLN A 19 -3.34 14.61 -8.77
N ALA A 20 -4.40 14.75 -9.57
CA ALA A 20 -4.28 14.89 -11.02
C ALA A 20 -3.66 16.24 -11.44
N SER A 21 -3.81 17.28 -10.61
CA SER A 21 -3.33 18.63 -10.92
C SER A 21 -1.80 18.78 -10.91
N LYS A 22 -1.08 17.84 -10.30
CA LYS A 22 0.38 17.91 -10.14
C LYS A 22 1.04 16.57 -10.46
N PRO A 23 1.87 16.49 -11.53
CA PRO A 23 2.66 15.31 -11.82
C PRO A 23 3.48 14.84 -10.62
N GLY A 24 3.43 13.53 -10.33
CA GLY A 24 4.13 12.93 -9.19
C GLY A 24 3.48 13.14 -7.82
N ALA A 25 2.30 13.78 -7.74
CA ALA A 25 1.56 13.90 -6.49
C ALA A 25 1.16 12.52 -5.93
N LYS A 26 1.27 12.37 -4.61
CA LYS A 26 0.86 11.17 -3.89
C LYS A 26 -0.18 11.46 -2.81
N PHE A 27 -1.08 10.52 -2.59
CA PHE A 27 -1.97 10.55 -1.43
C PHE A 27 -1.19 10.20 -0.16
N ILE A 28 -1.54 10.85 0.95
CA ILE A 28 -1.04 10.50 2.28
C ILE A 28 -2.22 10.16 3.21
N GLY A 29 -2.22 8.91 3.69
CA GLY A 29 -3.05 8.45 4.80
C GLY A 29 -2.27 8.54 6.11
N GLY A 30 -1.99 7.39 6.73
CA GLY A 30 -1.20 7.31 7.98
C GLY A 30 0.27 7.72 7.89
N GLY A 31 0.84 7.80 6.68
CA GLY A 31 2.24 8.18 6.45
C GLY A 31 3.30 7.16 6.88
N THR A 32 2.91 6.03 7.48
CA THR A 32 3.83 5.05 8.10
C THR A 32 4.79 4.35 7.14
N ASN A 33 4.50 4.34 5.82
CA ASN A 33 5.44 3.89 4.79
C ASN A 33 5.88 5.04 3.86
N LEU A 34 4.98 5.92 3.44
CA LEU A 34 5.34 7.00 2.52
C LEU A 34 6.37 7.97 3.12
N LEU A 35 6.19 8.41 4.38
CA LEU A 35 7.12 9.36 5.01
C LEU A 35 8.49 8.72 5.29
N ASP A 36 8.52 7.41 5.55
CA ASP A 36 9.74 6.62 5.67
C ASP A 36 10.51 6.66 4.34
N LEU A 37 9.86 6.25 3.24
CA LEU A 37 10.47 6.27 1.90
C LEU A 37 10.89 7.68 1.43
N MET A 38 10.20 8.73 1.89
CA MET A 38 10.58 10.13 1.62
C MET A 38 11.82 10.58 2.38
N LYS A 39 12.07 10.04 3.59
CA LYS A 39 13.30 10.31 4.35
C LYS A 39 14.48 9.61 3.71
N GLU A 40 14.28 8.36 3.29
CA GLU A 40 15.25 7.53 2.57
C GLU A 40 15.47 7.98 1.11
N GLY A 41 14.73 8.98 0.64
CA GLY A 41 14.88 9.53 -0.71
C GLY A 41 14.43 8.59 -1.84
N THR A 42 13.76 7.48 -1.50
CA THR A 42 13.21 6.52 -2.47
C THR A 42 11.90 7.03 -3.09
N GLU A 43 11.16 7.85 -2.35
CA GLU A 43 9.94 8.52 -2.81
C GLU A 43 10.12 10.04 -2.72
N ASN A 44 9.97 10.76 -3.82
CA ASN A 44 10.17 12.20 -3.87
C ASN A 44 8.96 12.94 -4.47
N PRO A 45 7.75 12.80 -3.90
CA PRO A 45 6.58 13.48 -4.43
C PRO A 45 6.69 15.00 -4.22
N PRO A 46 6.51 15.84 -5.26
CA PRO A 46 6.52 17.29 -5.11
C PRO A 46 5.23 17.82 -4.43
N HIS A 47 4.22 16.96 -4.29
CA HIS A 47 2.95 17.29 -3.69
C HIS A 47 2.33 16.11 -2.94
N LEU A 48 1.82 16.38 -1.74
CA LEU A 48 1.03 15.44 -0.95
C LEU A 48 -0.41 15.89 -0.84
N VAL A 49 -1.33 14.98 -1.10
CA VAL A 49 -2.78 15.15 -0.91
C VAL A 49 -3.20 14.32 0.30
N ASP A 50 -3.48 14.99 1.41
CA ASP A 50 -3.97 14.35 2.63
C ASP A 50 -5.44 13.95 2.47
N VAL A 51 -5.68 12.66 2.67
CA VAL A 51 -7.00 12.04 2.56
C VAL A 51 -7.63 11.70 3.90
N ASN A 52 -6.96 11.93 5.04
CA ASN A 52 -7.38 11.48 6.37
C ASN A 52 -8.72 12.06 6.86
N LYS A 53 -9.25 13.10 6.22
CA LYS A 53 -10.56 13.71 6.53
C LYS A 53 -11.71 13.22 5.64
N LEU A 54 -11.42 12.37 4.65
CA LEU A 54 -12.45 11.81 3.79
C LEU A 54 -13.33 10.79 4.55
N PRO A 55 -14.61 10.65 4.18
CA PRO A 55 -15.56 9.74 4.84
C PRO A 55 -15.35 8.27 4.43
N LEU A 56 -14.09 7.79 4.45
CA LEU A 56 -13.69 6.43 4.07
C LEU A 56 -13.25 5.61 5.27
N LYS A 57 -13.87 5.83 6.44
CA LYS A 57 -13.49 5.24 7.74
C LYS A 57 -14.52 4.26 8.31
N ALA A 58 -15.53 3.91 7.53
CA ALA A 58 -16.58 3.00 7.97
C ALA A 58 -16.25 1.55 7.61
N VAL A 59 -16.69 0.63 8.45
CA VAL A 59 -16.86 -0.78 8.11
C VAL A 59 -18.37 -1.02 8.07
N THR A 60 -18.91 -1.36 6.90
CA THR A 60 -20.35 -1.50 6.69
C THR A 60 -20.71 -2.90 6.22
N GLU A 61 -21.85 -3.40 6.68
CA GLU A 61 -22.42 -4.64 6.15
C GLU A 61 -22.98 -4.40 4.75
N ARG A 62 -22.80 -5.40 3.90
CA ARG A 62 -23.35 -5.43 2.56
C ARG A 62 -24.61 -6.31 2.54
N ALA A 63 -25.49 -6.05 1.58
CA ALA A 63 -26.72 -6.82 1.41
C ALA A 63 -26.49 -8.31 1.11
N ASP A 64 -25.30 -8.66 0.59
CA ASP A 64 -24.87 -10.04 0.33
C ASP A 64 -24.26 -10.74 1.56
N GLY A 65 -24.29 -10.09 2.73
CA GLY A 65 -23.70 -10.60 3.97
C GLY A 65 -22.20 -10.35 4.11
N GLY A 66 -21.56 -9.75 3.10
CA GLY A 66 -20.16 -9.34 3.14
C GLY A 66 -19.91 -8.07 3.96
N LEU A 67 -18.64 -7.67 4.04
CA LEU A 67 -18.22 -6.39 4.61
C LEU A 67 -17.64 -5.47 3.53
N SER A 68 -17.93 -4.19 3.64
CA SER A 68 -17.22 -3.12 2.93
C SER A 68 -16.37 -2.37 3.93
N ILE A 69 -15.06 -2.32 3.70
CA ILE A 69 -14.08 -1.72 4.60
C ILE A 69 -13.55 -0.44 3.95
N GLY A 70 -13.70 0.68 4.63
CA GLY A 70 -13.18 1.97 4.17
C GLY A 70 -11.65 2.02 4.15
N ALA A 71 -11.08 2.62 3.10
CA ALA A 71 -9.63 2.70 2.90
C ALA A 71 -8.87 3.48 4.00
N LEU A 72 -9.57 4.24 4.83
CA LEU A 72 -9.01 5.05 5.93
C LEU A 72 -9.37 4.50 7.32
N VAL A 73 -9.99 3.32 7.41
CA VAL A 73 -10.04 2.58 8.67
C VAL A 73 -8.60 2.31 9.09
N SER A 74 -8.26 2.58 10.35
CA SER A 74 -6.93 2.24 10.86
C SER A 74 -6.79 0.74 11.03
N ASN A 75 -5.58 0.21 10.88
CA ASN A 75 -5.32 -1.21 11.04
C ASN A 75 -5.73 -1.70 12.45
N ALA A 76 -5.49 -0.89 13.48
CA ALA A 76 -5.90 -1.20 14.86
C ALA A 76 -7.43 -1.30 14.98
N ALA A 77 -8.17 -0.30 14.49
CA ALA A 77 -9.63 -0.31 14.55
C ALA A 77 -10.24 -1.47 13.77
N LEU A 78 -9.66 -1.82 12.61
CA LEU A 78 -10.13 -2.95 11.83
C LEU A 78 -9.89 -4.29 12.54
N ALA A 79 -8.72 -4.46 13.16
CA ALA A 79 -8.37 -5.68 13.87
C ALA A 79 -9.28 -5.97 15.06
N GLU A 80 -9.81 -4.92 15.70
CA GLU A 80 -10.71 -5.02 16.86
C GLU A 80 -12.19 -4.90 16.49
N HIS A 81 -12.52 -4.72 15.21
CA HIS A 81 -13.91 -4.52 14.78
C HIS A 81 -14.75 -5.77 15.06
N PRO A 82 -15.90 -5.69 15.77
CA PRO A 82 -16.66 -6.86 16.19
C PRO A 82 -17.04 -7.80 15.04
N ALA A 83 -17.45 -7.23 13.91
CA ALA A 83 -17.81 -8.02 12.73
C ALA A 83 -16.60 -8.71 12.06
N ILE A 84 -15.40 -8.15 12.19
CA ILE A 84 -14.17 -8.78 11.71
C ILE A 84 -13.78 -9.93 12.62
N LEU A 85 -13.81 -9.71 13.94
CA LEU A 85 -13.52 -10.75 14.93
C LEU A 85 -14.47 -11.95 14.79
N ALA A 86 -15.77 -11.69 14.59
CA ALA A 86 -16.78 -12.73 14.51
C ALA A 86 -16.77 -13.52 13.18
N ARG A 87 -16.50 -12.86 12.05
CA ARG A 87 -16.70 -13.45 10.71
C ARG A 87 -15.43 -13.60 9.87
N TYR A 88 -14.42 -12.78 10.12
CA TYR A 88 -13.18 -12.73 9.36
C TYR A 88 -11.95 -12.72 10.30
N PRO A 89 -11.82 -13.68 11.25
CA PRO A 89 -10.76 -13.65 12.25
C PRO A 89 -9.35 -13.67 11.65
N LEU A 90 -9.18 -14.25 10.45
CA LEU A 90 -7.92 -14.21 9.70
C LEU A 90 -7.44 -12.77 9.42
N VAL A 91 -8.36 -11.84 9.15
CA VAL A 91 -8.02 -10.42 8.95
C VAL A 91 -7.47 -9.81 10.24
N SER A 92 -8.15 -10.05 11.37
CA SER A 92 -7.69 -9.55 12.67
C SER A 92 -6.31 -10.10 13.04
N GLN A 93 -6.12 -11.41 12.92
CA GLN A 93 -4.85 -12.07 13.24
C GLN A 93 -3.71 -11.54 12.36
N ALA A 94 -3.93 -11.41 11.05
CA ALA A 94 -2.92 -10.87 10.14
C ALA A 94 -2.53 -9.42 10.48
N LEU A 95 -3.52 -8.59 10.82
CA LEU A 95 -3.25 -7.21 11.23
C LEU A 95 -2.46 -7.15 12.55
N LEU A 96 -2.79 -7.99 13.53
CA LEU A 96 -2.15 -8.00 14.85
C LEU A 96 -0.74 -8.60 14.84
N ALA A 97 -0.45 -9.52 13.91
CA ALA A 97 0.87 -10.10 13.70
C ALA A 97 1.88 -9.07 13.13
N GLY A 98 1.39 -8.11 12.33
CA GLY A 98 2.23 -7.12 11.68
C GLY A 98 2.49 -5.86 12.51
N ALA A 99 3.72 -5.36 12.45
CA ALA A 99 4.15 -4.07 13.00
C ALA A 99 3.91 -3.90 14.52
N SER A 100 3.96 -2.64 15.01
CA SER A 100 3.70 -2.27 16.40
C SER A 100 2.31 -1.65 16.58
N PRO A 101 1.75 -1.61 17.81
CA PRO A 101 0.48 -0.93 18.08
C PRO A 101 0.45 0.53 17.59
N GLN A 102 1.55 1.27 17.76
CA GLN A 102 1.68 2.67 17.33
C GLN A 102 1.57 2.80 15.82
N LEU A 103 2.23 1.90 15.08
CA LEU A 103 2.14 1.86 13.63
C LEU A 103 0.74 1.46 13.17
N ARG A 104 0.07 0.51 13.85
CA ARG A 104 -1.29 0.08 13.52
C ARG A 104 -2.34 1.15 13.79
N ASN A 105 -2.13 2.01 14.78
CA ASN A 105 -3.00 3.15 15.05
C ASN A 105 -2.97 4.19 13.93
N MET A 106 -1.81 4.35 13.28
CA MET A 106 -1.62 5.32 12.19
C MET A 106 -1.89 4.72 10.81
N ALA A 107 -1.44 3.49 10.56
CA ALA A 107 -1.59 2.81 9.28
C ALA A 107 -3.07 2.62 8.94
N THR A 108 -3.42 2.92 7.70
CA THR A 108 -4.77 2.72 7.17
C THR A 108 -4.84 1.49 6.29
N VAL A 109 -6.04 0.94 6.09
CA VAL A 109 -6.30 -0.17 5.16
C VAL A 109 -5.69 0.10 3.79
N GLY A 110 -6.01 1.23 3.17
CA GLY A 110 -5.49 1.59 1.84
C GLY A 110 -3.97 1.78 1.83
N GLY A 111 -3.40 2.33 2.90
CA GLY A 111 -1.95 2.48 3.02
C GLY A 111 -1.22 1.15 3.21
N ASN A 112 -1.85 0.18 3.89
CA ASN A 112 -1.30 -1.15 4.09
C ASN A 112 -1.23 -1.94 2.77
N LEU A 113 -2.28 -1.84 1.94
CA LEU A 113 -2.31 -2.44 0.60
C LEU A 113 -1.20 -1.92 -0.32
N LEU A 114 -0.79 -0.67 -0.13
CA LEU A 114 0.14 0.05 -1.00
C LEU A 114 1.54 0.21 -0.38
N GLN A 115 1.84 -0.52 0.71
CA GLN A 115 3.18 -0.45 1.30
C GLN A 115 4.22 -1.11 0.39
N ARG A 116 5.41 -0.53 0.30
CA ARG A 116 6.47 -1.03 -0.57
C ARG A 116 7.35 -2.06 0.14
N THR A 117 8.12 -2.80 -0.66
CA THR A 117 9.03 -3.87 -0.22
C THR A 117 10.05 -3.41 0.85
N ARG A 118 10.56 -4.35 1.64
CA ARG A 118 11.63 -4.13 2.64
C ARG A 118 13.01 -4.59 2.16
N CYS A 119 13.17 -4.82 0.86
CA CYS A 119 14.46 -5.10 0.24
C CYS A 119 15.51 -4.06 0.65
N TYR A 120 16.64 -4.50 1.19
CA TYR A 120 17.70 -3.59 1.66
C TYR A 120 18.24 -2.71 0.53
N TYR A 121 18.44 -3.28 -0.66
CA TYR A 121 18.88 -2.59 -1.86
C TYR A 121 17.84 -1.59 -2.39
N PHE A 122 16.55 -1.83 -2.16
CA PHE A 122 15.52 -0.85 -2.51
C PHE A 122 15.58 0.40 -1.62
N TYR A 123 15.95 0.24 -0.36
CA TYR A 123 16.10 1.34 0.60
C TYR A 123 17.43 2.09 0.43
N ASP A 124 18.52 1.39 0.12
CA ASP A 124 19.82 2.03 -0.09
C ASP A 124 19.96 2.60 -1.50
N ALA A 125 19.94 3.93 -1.60
CA ALA A 125 20.06 4.67 -2.86
C ALA A 125 21.38 4.43 -3.61
N ALA A 126 22.44 3.96 -2.94
CA ALA A 126 23.75 3.70 -3.56
C ALA A 126 23.80 2.39 -4.38
N THR A 127 22.81 1.52 -4.23
CA THR A 127 22.79 0.19 -4.87
C THR A 127 22.04 0.20 -6.20
N ALA A 128 22.24 -0.83 -7.05
CA ALA A 128 21.44 -1.03 -8.24
C ALA A 128 20.08 -1.68 -7.92
N CYS A 129 18.99 -1.04 -8.32
CA CYS A 129 17.63 -1.50 -8.05
C CYS A 129 16.63 -1.07 -9.14
N ASN A 130 16.24 -2.00 -10.00
CA ASN A 130 15.25 -1.78 -11.07
C ASN A 130 13.90 -1.25 -10.55
N LYS A 131 13.49 -1.65 -9.34
CA LYS A 131 12.25 -1.17 -8.70
C LYS A 131 12.30 0.32 -8.32
N ARG A 132 13.51 0.88 -8.14
CA ARG A 132 13.74 2.31 -7.87
C ARG A 132 14.12 3.08 -9.14
N CYS A 133 15.04 2.53 -9.94
CA CYS A 133 15.54 3.11 -11.19
C CYS A 133 15.54 2.02 -12.27
N PRO A 134 14.54 1.99 -13.17
CA PRO A 134 14.44 0.98 -14.22
C PRO A 134 15.72 0.88 -15.06
N GLY A 135 16.21 -0.35 -15.27
CA GLY A 135 17.42 -0.63 -16.04
C GLY A 135 18.73 -0.56 -15.24
N SER A 136 18.69 -0.15 -13.98
CA SER A 136 19.91 -0.08 -13.14
C SER A 136 20.46 -1.45 -12.72
N GLY A 137 19.64 -2.51 -12.76
CA GLY A 137 20.00 -3.85 -12.29
C GLY A 137 19.32 -4.25 -10.98
N CYS A 138 19.64 -5.43 -10.47
CA CYS A 138 19.09 -5.93 -9.19
C CYS A 138 20.19 -6.60 -8.37
N ASP A 139 20.84 -5.82 -7.51
CA ASP A 139 21.92 -6.31 -6.63
C ASP A 139 21.45 -7.38 -5.64
N ALA A 140 20.15 -7.40 -5.35
CA ALA A 140 19.58 -8.40 -4.45
C ALA A 140 19.75 -9.83 -4.98
N LYS A 141 19.85 -10.07 -6.29
CA LYS A 141 19.91 -11.44 -6.86
C LYS A 141 21.14 -12.22 -6.41
N GLU A 142 22.30 -11.61 -6.59
CA GLU A 142 23.61 -12.20 -6.23
C GLU A 142 24.12 -11.72 -4.86
N GLY A 143 23.35 -10.85 -4.20
CA GLY A 143 23.65 -10.30 -2.90
C GLY A 143 22.96 -11.01 -1.74
N GLN A 144 22.65 -10.24 -0.68
CA GLN A 144 21.94 -10.72 0.51
C GLN A 144 20.45 -10.94 0.20
N ASN A 145 20.13 -12.14 -0.28
CA ASN A 145 18.79 -12.49 -0.75
C ASN A 145 17.90 -13.21 0.29
N ARG A 146 18.33 -13.36 1.55
CA ARG A 146 17.60 -14.16 2.58
C ARG A 146 16.11 -13.83 2.74
N ILE A 147 15.71 -12.58 2.59
CA ILE A 147 14.31 -12.12 2.77
C ILE A 147 13.52 -11.99 1.45
N HIS A 148 14.10 -12.42 0.33
CA HIS A 148 13.56 -12.20 -1.00
C HIS A 148 12.69 -13.36 -1.49
N ALA A 149 11.98 -13.12 -2.58
CA ALA A 149 10.95 -14.01 -3.09
C ALA A 149 11.56 -15.27 -3.70
N ILE A 150 11.00 -16.42 -3.36
CA ILE A 150 11.29 -17.71 -4.01
C ILE A 150 10.25 -18.08 -5.08
N LEU A 151 9.12 -17.38 -5.11
CA LEU A 151 8.02 -17.57 -6.07
C LEU A 151 7.62 -16.22 -6.66
N GLY A 152 7.20 -16.23 -7.93
CA GLY A 152 6.75 -15.01 -8.62
C GLY A 152 7.84 -13.97 -8.85
N ALA A 153 9.11 -14.33 -8.63
CA ALA A 153 10.26 -13.49 -8.93
C ALA A 153 10.51 -13.38 -10.44
N SER A 154 11.35 -12.45 -10.85
CA SER A 154 11.78 -12.26 -12.24
C SER A 154 13.27 -11.94 -12.31
N GLU A 155 13.84 -11.98 -13.51
CA GLU A 155 15.21 -11.52 -13.74
C GLU A 155 15.44 -10.06 -13.32
N ALA A 156 14.41 -9.22 -13.38
CA ALA A 156 14.51 -7.79 -13.07
C ALA A 156 14.37 -7.49 -11.57
N CYS A 157 13.67 -8.33 -10.79
CA CYS A 157 13.44 -8.10 -9.37
C CYS A 157 12.94 -9.35 -8.64
N ILE A 158 13.46 -9.54 -7.42
CA ILE A 158 13.11 -10.65 -6.51
C ILE A 158 12.48 -10.16 -5.19
N ALA A 159 11.94 -8.93 -5.17
CA ALA A 159 11.38 -8.33 -3.95
C ALA A 159 10.06 -9.00 -3.51
N THR A 160 9.84 -9.11 -2.20
CA THR A 160 8.57 -9.55 -1.60
C THR A 160 7.65 -8.37 -1.30
N HIS A 161 6.33 -8.62 -1.31
CA HIS A 161 5.34 -7.71 -0.72
C HIS A 161 5.25 -8.01 0.80
N PRO A 162 5.45 -7.03 1.70
CA PRO A 162 5.70 -7.33 3.12
C PRO A 162 4.44 -7.36 3.99
N SER A 163 3.24 -7.23 3.42
CA SER A 163 2.00 -7.12 4.19
C SER A 163 1.42 -8.49 4.57
N ASP A 164 1.35 -8.77 5.86
CA ASP A 164 0.58 -9.88 6.43
C ASP A 164 -0.92 -9.75 6.07
N PHE A 165 -1.44 -8.52 6.12
CA PHE A 165 -2.84 -8.22 5.84
C PHE A 165 -3.23 -8.53 4.38
N CYS A 166 -2.35 -8.24 3.42
CA CYS A 166 -2.60 -8.60 2.02
C CYS A 166 -2.71 -10.12 1.82
N VAL A 167 -2.00 -10.93 2.60
CA VAL A 167 -2.14 -12.40 2.54
C VAL A 167 -3.55 -12.83 2.97
N ALA A 168 -4.07 -12.25 4.07
CA ALA A 168 -5.44 -12.52 4.51
C ALA A 168 -6.49 -12.11 3.47
N LEU A 169 -6.30 -10.94 2.83
CA LEU A 169 -7.22 -10.46 1.79
C LEU A 169 -7.18 -11.30 0.52
N ALA A 170 -6.01 -11.79 0.12
CA ALA A 170 -5.88 -12.72 -1.01
C ALA A 170 -6.59 -14.05 -0.71
N ALA A 171 -6.36 -14.63 0.48
CA ALA A 171 -6.97 -15.88 0.89
C ALA A 171 -8.51 -15.81 1.02
N LEU A 172 -9.04 -14.63 1.35
CA LEU A 172 -10.48 -14.35 1.45
C LEU A 172 -11.09 -13.82 0.14
N GLU A 173 -10.33 -13.83 -0.96
CA GLU A 173 -10.77 -13.37 -2.28
C GLU A 173 -11.40 -11.97 -2.22
N ALA A 174 -10.78 -11.07 -1.46
CA ALA A 174 -11.25 -9.71 -1.31
C ALA A 174 -11.34 -8.99 -2.67
N THR A 175 -12.11 -7.91 -2.71
CA THR A 175 -12.21 -7.04 -3.88
C THR A 175 -11.80 -5.63 -3.51
N VAL A 176 -10.84 -5.07 -4.23
CA VAL A 176 -10.38 -3.69 -4.04
C VAL A 176 -11.27 -2.76 -4.85
N LYS A 177 -11.95 -1.84 -4.16
CA LYS A 177 -12.74 -0.78 -4.79
C LYS A 177 -11.89 0.47 -4.94
N VAL A 178 -11.71 0.93 -6.17
CA VAL A 178 -10.92 2.13 -6.46
C VAL A 178 -11.75 3.14 -7.23
N GLU A 179 -11.52 4.41 -6.95
CA GLU A 179 -12.07 5.54 -7.69
C GLU A 179 -10.91 6.34 -8.27
N GLY A 180 -10.98 6.67 -9.56
CA GLY A 180 -9.95 7.43 -10.24
C GLY A 180 -10.51 8.25 -11.40
N PRO A 181 -9.63 8.83 -12.26
CA PRO A 181 -10.06 9.69 -13.37
C PRO A 181 -11.01 9.02 -14.37
N ARG A 182 -10.97 7.68 -14.47
CA ARG A 182 -11.85 6.87 -15.32
C ARG A 182 -13.11 6.35 -14.58
N GLY A 183 -13.41 6.90 -13.41
CA GLY A 183 -14.51 6.47 -12.56
C GLY A 183 -14.16 5.35 -11.58
N LYS A 184 -15.20 4.70 -11.06
CA LYS A 184 -15.11 3.61 -10.08
C LYS A 184 -14.88 2.28 -10.78
N ARG A 185 -14.04 1.43 -10.19
CA ARG A 185 -13.83 0.05 -10.63
C ARG A 185 -13.55 -0.86 -9.44
N GLU A 186 -13.85 -2.12 -9.62
CA GLU A 186 -13.59 -3.20 -8.68
C GLU A 186 -12.49 -4.09 -9.26
N ILE A 187 -11.53 -4.48 -8.43
CA ILE A 187 -10.36 -5.27 -8.84
C ILE A 187 -10.30 -6.48 -7.89
N PRO A 188 -10.39 -7.72 -8.38
CA PRO A 188 -10.13 -8.89 -7.55
C PRO A 188 -8.76 -8.77 -6.87
N PHE A 189 -8.64 -9.14 -5.60
CA PHE A 189 -7.37 -8.91 -4.88
C PHE A 189 -6.19 -9.64 -5.53
N ALA A 190 -6.42 -10.81 -6.13
CA ALA A 190 -5.43 -11.56 -6.89
C ALA A 190 -4.85 -10.78 -8.10
N ASP A 191 -5.61 -9.83 -8.64
CA ASP A 191 -5.21 -8.99 -9.78
C ASP A 191 -4.72 -7.59 -9.37
N PHE A 192 -4.78 -7.28 -8.07
CA PHE A 192 -4.45 -5.92 -7.59
C PHE A 192 -2.95 -5.67 -7.55
N HIS A 193 -2.16 -6.63 -7.11
CA HIS A 193 -0.69 -6.55 -7.12
C HIS A 193 -0.14 -7.27 -8.34
N ARG A 194 0.90 -6.70 -8.94
CA ARG A 194 1.52 -7.25 -10.16
C ARG A 194 2.76 -8.05 -9.85
N LEU A 195 2.98 -9.12 -10.60
CA LEU A 195 4.30 -9.74 -10.69
C LEU A 195 5.30 -8.74 -11.31
N PRO A 196 6.57 -8.76 -10.88
CA PRO A 196 7.55 -7.75 -11.30
C PRO A 196 7.80 -7.71 -12.80
N GLY A 197 7.86 -8.87 -13.47
CA GLY A 197 8.16 -8.95 -14.90
C GLY A 197 9.36 -8.08 -15.29
N GLU A 198 9.21 -7.26 -16.32
CA GLU A 198 10.22 -6.28 -16.75
C GLU A 198 10.02 -4.89 -16.15
N ASN A 199 8.92 -4.66 -15.41
CA ASN A 199 8.55 -3.34 -14.86
C ASN A 199 8.37 -3.40 -13.34
N PRO A 200 9.41 -3.78 -12.57
CA PRO A 200 9.29 -3.96 -11.14
C PRO A 200 9.06 -2.65 -10.38
N GLU A 201 9.20 -1.48 -11.00
CA GLU A 201 8.87 -0.19 -10.40
C GLU A 201 7.36 0.01 -10.19
N LYS A 202 6.51 -0.82 -10.81
CA LYS A 202 5.05 -0.77 -10.70
C LYS A 202 4.53 -1.93 -9.85
N ASP A 203 4.09 -1.63 -8.64
CA ASP A 203 3.59 -2.63 -7.69
C ASP A 203 2.12 -3.06 -7.96
N THR A 204 1.32 -2.22 -8.65
CA THR A 204 -0.10 -2.42 -9.01
C THR A 204 -0.41 -2.02 -10.45
#